data_AF-A0A349GNG4-F1
#
_entry.id   AF-A0A349GNG4-F1
#
_cell.length_a   1.000
_cell.length_b   1.000
_cell.length_c   1.000
_cell.angle_alpha   90.00
_cell.angle_beta   90.00
_cell.angle_gamma   90.00
#
_symmetry.space_group_name_H-M   'P 1'
#
loop_
_entity.id
_entity.type
_entity.pdbx_description
1 polymer ?
#
loop_
_entity_poly.entity_id
_entity_poly.type
_entity_poly.pdbx_seq_one_letter_code
_entity_poly.pdbx_strand_id
1 'polypeptide(L)'
;MSEIKQIPLKLKKPVGFFSEYHQAELYLSLNGYFTIQSDRQLSKTDRQIAESELKSALQSALTLAAKETDICSFLADQSSFEVISEFMKVCLEDWQQQYGIEFISINPSKVSFDKESIEVIKTFQNMQNNIKQIPVDSWKCIKCGCINDSKFCKDCGTAKPETWKCVCGAENTGAFCTECGTARENIWQCPCGSLNKNSFCPQCGRPRNY
;
A
#
# COMPACT_ATOMS: atom_id res chain seq x y z
N MET A 1 9.05 -43.97 -14.45
CA MET A 1 9.32 -42.69 -15.16
C MET A 1 8.48 -41.65 -14.48
N SER A 2 9.09 -40.55 -14.04
CA SER A 2 8.37 -39.43 -13.44
C SER A 2 7.47 -38.75 -14.48
N GLU A 3 6.27 -38.35 -14.07
CA GLU A 3 5.27 -37.74 -14.94
C GLU A 3 4.71 -36.49 -14.29
N ILE A 4 4.63 -35.39 -15.06
CA ILE A 4 3.99 -34.14 -14.62
C ILE A 4 2.47 -34.31 -14.74
N LYS A 5 1.75 -33.96 -13.67
CA LYS A 5 0.29 -34.06 -13.59
C LYS A 5 -0.31 -32.74 -13.12
N GLN A 6 -1.47 -32.43 -13.67
CA GLN A 6 -2.30 -31.32 -13.23
C GLN A 6 -3.43 -31.84 -12.33
N ILE A 7 -3.49 -31.33 -11.10
CA ILE A 7 -4.62 -31.55 -10.19
C ILE A 7 -5.52 -30.32 -10.25
N PRO A 8 -6.81 -30.45 -10.58
CA PRO A 8 -7.72 -29.31 -10.62
C PRO A 8 -7.79 -28.59 -9.27
N LEU A 9 -7.49 -27.30 -9.27
CA LEU A 9 -7.77 -26.42 -8.15
C LEU A 9 -9.22 -25.97 -8.26
N LYS A 10 -10.10 -26.67 -7.54
CA LYS A 10 -11.50 -26.29 -7.36
C LYS A 10 -11.78 -26.18 -5.88
N LEU A 11 -11.75 -24.95 -5.38
CA LEU A 11 -12.18 -24.65 -4.02
C LEU A 11 -13.71 -24.72 -3.98
N LYS A 12 -14.27 -25.80 -3.40
CA LYS A 12 -15.72 -25.92 -3.17
C LYS A 12 -16.25 -24.84 -2.23
N LYS A 13 -15.39 -24.39 -1.32
CA LYS A 13 -15.62 -23.28 -0.40
C LYS A 13 -14.43 -22.32 -0.52
N PRO A 14 -14.65 -21.00 -0.44
CA PRO A 14 -13.57 -20.04 -0.35
C PRO A 14 -12.61 -20.40 0.79
N VAL A 15 -11.33 -20.12 0.58
CA VAL A 15 -10.27 -20.28 1.58
C VAL A 15 -10.17 -18.98 2.36
N GLY A 16 -10.45 -19.05 3.67
CA GLY A 16 -10.38 -17.92 4.58
C GLY A 16 -8.97 -17.65 5.08
N PHE A 17 -8.57 -16.40 5.19
CA PHE A 17 -7.34 -15.99 5.86
C PHE A 17 -7.53 -14.62 6.52
N PHE A 18 -6.77 -14.34 7.57
CA PHE A 18 -6.79 -13.02 8.20
C PHE A 18 -5.84 -12.06 7.48
N SER A 19 -6.35 -10.90 7.05
CA SER A 19 -5.54 -9.84 6.46
C SER A 19 -5.20 -8.81 7.54
N GLU A 20 -3.93 -8.71 7.90
CA GLU A 20 -3.45 -7.67 8.83
C GLU A 20 -3.68 -6.26 8.24
N TYR A 21 -3.57 -6.12 6.93
CA TYR A 21 -3.79 -4.85 6.25
C TYR A 21 -5.25 -4.36 6.34
N HIS A 22 -6.22 -5.26 6.20
CA HIS A 22 -7.65 -4.94 6.29
C HIS A 22 -8.23 -5.15 7.70
N GLN A 23 -7.45 -5.69 8.64
CA GLN A 23 -7.90 -6.06 9.99
C GLN A 23 -9.19 -6.90 9.97
N ALA A 24 -9.28 -7.84 9.03
CA ALA A 24 -10.48 -8.62 8.78
C ALA A 24 -10.15 -10.01 8.20
N GLU A 25 -11.05 -10.97 8.43
CA GLU A 25 -11.03 -12.23 7.69
C GLU A 25 -11.54 -12.01 6.26
N LEU A 26 -10.75 -12.46 5.29
CA LEU A 26 -11.08 -12.43 3.88
C LEU A 26 -11.16 -13.85 3.33
N TYR A 27 -12.05 -14.05 2.37
CA TYR A 27 -12.38 -15.34 1.81
C TYR A 27 -12.12 -15.35 0.31
N LEU A 28 -11.12 -16.14 -0.10
CA LEU A 28 -10.60 -16.20 -1.46
C LEU A 28 -11.07 -17.45 -2.18
N SER A 29 -11.60 -17.27 -3.37
CA SER A 29 -11.90 -18.35 -4.32
C SER A 29 -10.87 -18.35 -5.45
N LEU A 30 -10.31 -19.54 -5.68
CA LEU A 30 -9.30 -19.81 -6.71
C LEU A 30 -9.79 -20.96 -7.56
N ASN A 31 -9.73 -20.77 -8.87
CA ASN A 31 -9.89 -21.82 -9.87
C ASN A 31 -8.60 -21.93 -10.66
N GLY A 32 -8.22 -23.15 -11.04
CA GLY A 32 -7.03 -23.39 -11.86
C GLY A 32 -6.55 -24.82 -11.73
N TYR A 33 -5.25 -25.01 -11.64
CA TYR A 33 -4.64 -26.30 -11.39
C TYR A 33 -3.37 -26.16 -10.55
N PHE A 34 -3.10 -27.19 -9.75
CA PHE A 34 -1.78 -27.45 -9.20
C PHE A 34 -1.00 -28.32 -10.18
N THR A 35 0.27 -28.02 -10.34
CA THR A 35 1.21 -28.86 -11.09
C THR A 35 2.02 -29.65 -10.08
N ILE A 36 2.00 -30.97 -10.22
CA ILE A 36 2.79 -31.90 -9.41
C ILE A 36 3.62 -32.80 -10.34
N GLN A 37 4.72 -33.31 -9.82
CA GLN A 37 5.47 -34.40 -10.44
C GLN A 37 5.31 -35.65 -9.57
N SER A 38 5.18 -36.81 -10.20
CA SER A 38 5.03 -38.07 -9.47
C SER A 38 5.87 -39.15 -10.12
N ASP A 39 6.60 -39.91 -9.30
CA ASP A 39 7.45 -41.02 -9.76
C ASP A 39 6.67 -42.30 -10.05
N ARG A 40 5.41 -42.31 -9.62
CA ARG A 40 4.46 -43.42 -9.76
C ARG A 40 3.15 -42.99 -10.41
N GLN A 41 2.34 -43.96 -10.82
CA GLN A 41 0.98 -43.69 -11.27
C GLN A 41 0.08 -43.39 -10.06
N LEU A 42 -0.62 -42.26 -10.09
CA LEU A 42 -1.53 -41.85 -9.03
C LEU A 42 -2.91 -42.50 -9.22
N SER A 43 -3.34 -43.24 -8.20
CA SER A 43 -4.70 -43.79 -8.10
C SER A 43 -5.74 -42.68 -7.89
N LYS A 44 -7.04 -43.03 -7.92
CA LYS A 44 -8.11 -42.09 -7.58
C LYS A 44 -7.99 -41.59 -6.14
N THR A 45 -7.64 -42.46 -5.21
CA THR A 45 -7.48 -42.13 -3.79
C THR A 45 -6.28 -41.20 -3.58
N ASP A 46 -5.16 -41.47 -4.25
CA ASP A 46 -3.98 -40.58 -4.19
C ASP A 46 -4.33 -39.16 -4.62
N ARG A 47 -5.10 -39.01 -5.72
CA ARG A 47 -5.53 -37.70 -6.21
C ARG A 47 -6.43 -36.96 -5.22
N GLN A 48 -7.29 -37.67 -4.50
CA GLN A 48 -8.17 -37.06 -3.49
C GLN A 48 -7.39 -36.60 -2.26
N ILE A 49 -6.44 -37.41 -1.79
CA ILE A 49 -5.54 -37.04 -0.69
C ILE A 49 -4.71 -35.82 -1.12
N ALA A 50 -4.09 -35.89 -2.30
CA ALA A 50 -3.29 -34.79 -2.82
C ALA A 50 -4.10 -33.49 -2.94
N GLU A 51 -5.35 -33.56 -3.45
CA GLU A 51 -6.23 -32.40 -3.52
C GLU A 51 -6.52 -31.79 -2.14
N SER A 52 -6.71 -32.61 -1.10
CA SER A 52 -6.97 -32.14 0.27
C SER A 52 -5.76 -31.42 0.87
N GLU A 53 -4.59 -32.06 0.80
CA GLU A 53 -3.34 -31.53 1.34
C GLU A 53 -2.87 -30.28 0.58
N LEU A 54 -2.97 -30.26 -0.76
CA LEU A 54 -2.66 -29.07 -1.56
C LEU A 54 -3.52 -27.87 -1.17
N LYS A 55 -4.80 -28.10 -0.82
CA LYS A 55 -5.69 -27.04 -0.32
C LYS A 55 -5.28 -26.56 1.06
N SER A 56 -4.88 -27.48 1.94
CA SER A 56 -4.37 -27.14 3.28
C SER A 56 -3.08 -26.32 3.21
N ALA A 57 -2.13 -26.73 2.37
CA ALA A 57 -0.89 -26.02 2.11
C ALA A 57 -1.15 -24.64 1.50
N LEU A 58 -2.08 -24.54 0.54
CA LEU A 58 -2.49 -23.26 -0.04
C LEU A 58 -3.06 -22.30 1.02
N GLN A 59 -3.90 -22.78 1.94
CA GLN A 59 -4.44 -21.94 3.01
C GLN A 59 -3.35 -21.42 3.95
N SER A 60 -2.38 -22.28 4.28
CA SER A 60 -1.21 -21.89 5.07
C SER A 60 -0.34 -20.85 4.36
N ALA A 61 -0.06 -21.08 3.06
CA ALA A 61 0.71 -20.18 2.22
C ALA A 61 0.04 -18.81 2.06
N LEU A 62 -1.29 -18.76 1.86
CA LEU A 62 -2.05 -17.52 1.78
C LEU A 62 -2.03 -16.74 3.10
N THR A 63 -2.14 -17.45 4.23
CA THR A 63 -2.07 -16.83 5.55
C THR A 63 -0.69 -16.22 5.81
N LEU A 64 0.38 -16.90 5.42
CA LEU A 64 1.73 -16.38 5.56
C LEU A 64 1.95 -15.17 4.64
N ALA A 65 1.53 -15.26 3.37
CA ALA A 65 1.63 -14.14 2.43
C ALA A 65 0.82 -12.91 2.92
N ALA A 66 -0.37 -13.12 3.49
CA ALA A 66 -1.21 -12.03 3.99
C ALA A 66 -0.68 -11.34 5.26
N LYS A 67 0.27 -11.96 5.98
CA LYS A 67 0.97 -11.32 7.11
C LYS A 67 2.05 -10.35 6.64
N GLU A 68 2.74 -10.70 5.56
CA GLU A 68 3.91 -9.97 5.07
C GLU A 68 3.53 -8.82 4.11
N THR A 69 2.37 -8.88 3.46
CA THR A 69 1.99 -7.90 2.43
C THR A 69 0.47 -7.70 2.29
N ASP A 70 0.06 -6.64 1.57
CA ASP A 70 -1.31 -6.48 1.11
C ASP A 70 -1.62 -7.53 0.02
N ILE A 71 -2.17 -8.64 0.48
CA ILE A 71 -2.57 -9.78 -0.33
C ILE A 71 -3.53 -9.42 -1.47
N CYS A 72 -4.35 -8.36 -1.33
CA CYS A 72 -5.30 -7.98 -2.36
C CYS A 72 -4.59 -7.37 -3.57
N SER A 73 -3.64 -6.47 -3.33
CA SER A 73 -2.77 -5.93 -4.37
C SER A 73 -1.85 -7.01 -4.93
N PHE A 74 -1.34 -7.88 -4.08
CA PHE A 74 -0.47 -8.99 -4.47
C PHE A 74 -1.15 -9.93 -5.46
N LEU A 75 -2.38 -10.37 -5.19
CA LEU A 75 -3.12 -11.31 -6.05
C LEU A 75 -3.60 -10.70 -7.39
N ALA A 76 -3.45 -9.39 -7.59
CA ALA A 76 -3.77 -8.73 -8.86
C ALA A 76 -2.71 -9.02 -9.95
N ASP A 77 -1.51 -9.47 -9.57
CA ASP A 77 -0.43 -9.82 -10.47
C ASP A 77 -0.24 -11.35 -10.53
N GLN A 78 -0.15 -11.91 -11.73
CA GLN A 78 0.06 -13.35 -11.91
C GLN A 78 1.43 -13.80 -11.40
N SER A 79 2.47 -12.95 -11.45
CA SER A 79 3.80 -13.29 -10.94
C SER A 79 3.81 -13.51 -9.42
N SER A 80 2.84 -12.94 -8.69
CA SER A 80 2.70 -13.13 -7.24
C SER A 80 2.40 -14.58 -6.84
N PHE A 81 1.88 -15.40 -7.74
CA PHE A 81 1.67 -16.83 -7.46
C PHE A 81 2.95 -17.66 -7.43
N GLU A 82 4.07 -17.13 -7.92
CA GLU A 82 5.39 -17.75 -7.74
C GLU A 82 5.77 -17.81 -6.26
N VAL A 83 5.55 -16.70 -5.53
CA VAL A 83 5.83 -16.63 -4.09
C VAL A 83 4.91 -17.57 -3.29
N ILE A 84 3.62 -17.66 -3.65
CA ILE A 84 2.72 -18.66 -3.06
C ILE A 84 3.21 -20.08 -3.36
N SER A 85 3.71 -20.33 -4.57
CA SER A 85 4.28 -21.64 -4.94
C SER A 85 5.48 -21.98 -4.05
N GLU A 86 6.38 -21.02 -3.79
CA GLU A 86 7.52 -21.24 -2.90
C GLU A 86 7.08 -21.55 -1.47
N PHE A 87 6.12 -20.82 -0.92
CA PHE A 87 5.57 -21.16 0.41
C PHE A 87 4.91 -22.53 0.44
N MET A 88 4.17 -22.90 -0.60
CA MET A 88 3.56 -24.23 -0.70
C MET A 88 4.60 -25.34 -0.81
N LYS A 89 5.73 -25.13 -1.51
CA LYS A 89 6.84 -26.09 -1.55
C LYS A 89 7.40 -26.35 -0.16
N VAL A 90 7.56 -25.31 0.65
CA VAL A 90 7.97 -25.46 2.06
C VAL A 90 6.92 -26.25 2.85
N CYS A 91 5.64 -25.95 2.70
CA CYS A 91 4.57 -26.71 3.38
C CYS A 91 4.47 -28.18 2.96
N LEU A 92 5.04 -28.55 1.81
CA LEU A 92 4.94 -29.88 1.20
C LEU A 92 6.32 -30.54 1.02
N GLU A 93 7.35 -30.12 1.75
CA GLU A 93 8.72 -30.56 1.54
C GLU A 93 8.90 -32.09 1.71
N ASP A 94 8.14 -32.68 2.62
CA ASP A 94 8.22 -34.12 2.91
C ASP A 94 7.46 -35.01 1.92
N TRP A 95 6.64 -34.43 1.03
CA TRP A 95 5.79 -35.20 0.14
C TRP A 95 6.55 -36.12 -0.81
N GLN A 96 7.72 -35.69 -1.28
CA GLN A 96 8.52 -36.49 -2.19
C GLN A 96 8.99 -37.77 -1.48
N GLN A 97 9.38 -37.67 -0.21
CA GLN A 97 9.81 -38.83 0.59
C GLN A 97 8.63 -39.71 1.01
N GLN A 98 7.51 -39.10 1.42
CA GLN A 98 6.35 -39.81 1.96
C GLN A 98 5.50 -40.47 0.88
N TYR A 99 5.32 -39.82 -0.27
CA TYR A 99 4.34 -40.21 -1.28
C TYR A 99 4.91 -40.37 -2.69
N GLY A 100 6.18 -39.99 -2.91
CA GLY A 100 6.80 -39.95 -4.25
C GLY A 100 6.17 -38.89 -5.16
N ILE A 101 5.72 -37.80 -4.55
CA ILE A 101 5.06 -36.67 -5.22
C ILE A 101 5.81 -35.39 -4.86
N GLU A 102 6.10 -34.58 -5.86
CA GLU A 102 6.67 -33.25 -5.69
C GLU A 102 5.68 -32.19 -6.14
N PHE A 103 5.48 -31.16 -5.32
CA PHE A 103 4.72 -29.99 -5.72
C PHE A 103 5.59 -29.03 -6.54
N ILE A 104 5.11 -28.63 -7.72
CA ILE A 104 5.87 -27.78 -8.64
C ILE A 104 5.37 -26.34 -8.57
N SER A 105 4.07 -26.12 -8.82
CA SER A 105 3.49 -24.77 -8.83
C SER A 105 1.96 -24.76 -8.72
N ILE A 106 1.42 -23.61 -8.32
CA ILE A 106 -0.02 -23.29 -8.43
C ILE A 106 -0.24 -22.37 -9.62
N ASN A 107 -1.27 -22.66 -10.43
CA ASN A 107 -1.60 -21.92 -11.64
C ASN A 107 -3.09 -21.55 -11.62
N PRO A 108 -3.46 -20.45 -10.95
CA PRO A 108 -4.83 -19.99 -10.92
C PRO A 108 -5.21 -19.35 -12.26
N SER A 109 -6.32 -19.80 -12.83
CA SER A 109 -6.95 -19.19 -14.00
C SER A 109 -7.99 -18.12 -13.63
N LYS A 110 -8.54 -18.19 -12.41
CA LYS A 110 -9.45 -17.17 -11.87
C LYS A 110 -9.21 -17.01 -10.38
N VAL A 111 -9.14 -15.75 -9.96
CA VAL A 111 -8.98 -15.30 -8.59
C VAL A 111 -10.14 -14.37 -8.26
N SER A 112 -10.84 -14.59 -7.15
CA SER A 112 -11.93 -13.72 -6.73
C SER A 112 -12.17 -13.84 -5.24
N PHE A 113 -12.59 -12.75 -4.62
CA PHE A 113 -13.06 -12.74 -3.24
C PHE A 113 -14.57 -12.94 -3.18
N ASP A 114 -15.09 -13.42 -2.04
CA ASP A 114 -16.52 -13.46 -1.82
C ASP A 114 -17.11 -12.05 -1.62
N LYS A 115 -18.45 -11.96 -1.54
CA LYS A 115 -19.14 -10.66 -1.51
C LYS A 115 -18.77 -9.85 -0.26
N GLU A 116 -18.75 -10.49 0.91
CA GLU A 116 -18.44 -9.84 2.19
C GLU A 116 -17.00 -9.32 2.20
N SER A 117 -16.04 -10.12 1.74
CA SER A 117 -14.64 -9.70 1.60
C SER A 117 -14.47 -8.56 0.61
N ILE A 118 -15.20 -8.58 -0.51
CA ILE A 118 -15.18 -7.49 -1.50
C ILE A 118 -15.67 -6.17 -0.87
N GLU A 119 -16.69 -6.22 -0.01
CA GLU A 119 -17.20 -5.03 0.68
C GLU A 119 -16.17 -4.45 1.65
N VAL A 120 -15.47 -5.31 2.42
CA VAL A 120 -14.36 -4.89 3.29
C VAL A 120 -13.26 -4.21 2.47
N ILE A 121 -12.78 -4.87 1.41
CA ILE A 121 -11.70 -4.35 0.56
C ILE A 121 -12.09 -3.01 -0.06
N LYS A 122 -13.30 -2.89 -0.61
CA LYS A 122 -13.80 -1.63 -1.21
C LYS A 122 -13.92 -0.51 -0.18
N THR A 123 -14.39 -0.82 1.03
CA THR A 123 -14.53 0.17 2.11
C THR A 123 -13.16 0.74 2.48
N PHE A 124 -12.15 -0.13 2.64
CA PHE A 124 -10.77 0.28 2.88
C PHE A 124 -10.19 1.14 1.75
N GLN A 125 -10.38 0.71 0.49
CA GLN A 125 -9.93 1.49 -0.67
C GLN A 125 -10.59 2.88 -0.73
N ASN A 126 -11.89 2.99 -0.43
CA ASN A 126 -12.60 4.26 -0.40
C ASN A 126 -12.09 5.18 0.71
N MET A 127 -11.79 4.64 1.90
CA MET A 127 -11.19 5.40 3.00
C MET A 127 -9.81 5.95 2.60
N GLN A 128 -8.97 5.14 1.94
CA GLN A 128 -7.66 5.58 1.45
C GLN A 128 -7.76 6.61 0.34
N ASN A 129 -8.71 6.45 -0.59
CA ASN A 129 -8.94 7.41 -1.66
C ASN A 129 -9.45 8.75 -1.13
N ASN A 130 -10.24 8.77 -0.05
CA ASN A 130 -10.64 10.01 0.63
C ASN A 130 -9.46 10.73 1.30
N ILE A 131 -8.43 10.01 1.74
CA ILE A 131 -7.18 10.62 2.27
C ILE A 131 -6.29 11.13 1.11
N LYS A 132 -6.25 10.43 -0.04
CA LYS A 132 -5.55 10.87 -1.26
C LYS A 132 -6.18 12.10 -1.95
N GLN A 133 -7.37 12.52 -1.52
CA GLN A 133 -8.02 13.77 -1.97
C GLN A 133 -7.73 14.98 -1.08
N ILE A 134 -6.83 14.85 -0.10
CA ILE A 134 -6.23 16.01 0.56
C ILE A 134 -5.05 16.43 -0.32
N PRO A 135 -5.16 17.48 -1.16
CA PRO A 135 -4.03 17.93 -1.95
C PRO A 135 -2.88 18.26 -1.00
N VAL A 136 -1.67 17.82 -1.37
CA VAL A 136 -0.40 17.96 -0.64
C VAL A 136 -0.14 19.39 -0.14
N ASP A 137 -0.82 20.38 -0.71
CA ASP A 137 -0.71 21.80 -0.40
C ASP A 137 -1.86 22.43 0.41
N SER A 138 -2.81 21.62 0.88
CA SER A 138 -3.94 22.11 1.68
C SER A 138 -3.52 22.55 3.08
N TRP A 139 -4.04 23.68 3.54
CA TRP A 139 -3.69 24.28 4.83
C TRP A 139 -4.95 24.71 5.59
N LYS A 140 -4.91 24.54 6.92
CA LYS A 140 -5.98 24.98 7.81
C LYS A 140 -5.79 26.46 8.13
N CYS A 141 -6.82 27.26 7.88
CA CYS A 141 -6.77 28.69 8.16
C CYS A 141 -6.64 28.93 9.67
N ILE A 142 -5.59 29.65 10.08
CA ILE A 142 -5.32 29.97 11.49
C ILE A 142 -6.39 30.88 12.11
N LYS A 143 -7.13 31.63 11.28
CA LYS A 143 -8.17 32.56 11.73
C LYS A 143 -9.55 31.92 11.84
N CYS A 144 -9.98 31.13 10.84
CA CYS A 144 -11.34 30.58 10.79
C CYS A 144 -11.43 29.05 10.86
N GLY A 145 -10.30 28.34 10.80
CA GLY A 145 -10.26 26.88 10.91
C GLY A 145 -10.65 26.10 9.65
N CYS A 146 -11.10 26.76 8.58
CA CYS A 146 -11.44 26.09 7.32
C CYS A 146 -10.19 25.59 6.59
N ILE A 147 -10.31 24.47 5.87
CA ILE A 147 -9.22 23.90 5.05
C ILE A 147 -9.26 24.56 3.67
N ASN A 148 -8.12 25.07 3.21
CA ASN A 148 -7.99 25.80 1.96
C ASN A 148 -6.87 25.20 1.09
N ASP A 149 -7.00 25.35 -0.22
CA ASP A 149 -6.11 24.84 -1.26
C ASP A 149 -5.42 25.97 -2.06
N SER A 150 -5.66 27.23 -1.71
CA SER A 150 -5.17 28.41 -2.45
C SER A 150 -4.24 29.29 -1.60
N LYS A 151 -3.61 30.31 -2.21
CA LYS A 151 -2.76 31.29 -1.50
C LYS A 151 -3.52 32.08 -0.41
N PHE A 152 -4.86 32.11 -0.45
CA PHE A 152 -5.71 32.80 0.51
C PHE A 152 -6.86 31.92 0.99
N CYS A 153 -7.36 32.19 2.19
CA CYS A 153 -8.54 31.53 2.71
C CYS A 153 -9.79 32.07 2.00
N LYS A 154 -10.61 31.17 1.43
CA LYS A 154 -11.80 31.54 0.66
C LYS A 154 -12.85 32.25 1.52
N ASP A 155 -12.91 31.94 2.81
CA ASP A 155 -13.94 32.48 3.71
C ASP A 155 -13.53 33.78 4.42
N CYS A 156 -12.24 33.94 4.74
CA CYS A 156 -11.78 35.10 5.52
C CYS A 156 -10.65 35.90 4.89
N GLY A 157 -10.19 35.52 3.69
CA GLY A 157 -9.14 36.23 2.95
C GLY A 157 -7.73 36.15 3.54
N THR A 158 -7.54 35.42 4.65
CA THR A 158 -6.22 35.29 5.31
C THR A 158 -5.25 34.60 4.36
N ALA A 159 -4.05 35.14 4.17
CA ALA A 159 -3.01 34.52 3.34
C ALA A 159 -2.50 33.21 3.97
N LYS A 160 -2.11 32.24 3.14
CA LYS A 160 -1.41 31.03 3.57
C LYS A 160 -0.17 31.45 4.38
N PRO A 161 0.02 30.94 5.62
CA PRO A 161 1.19 31.28 6.41
C PRO A 161 2.45 30.80 5.69
N GLU A 162 3.41 31.70 5.47
CA GLU A 162 4.73 31.32 4.97
C GLU A 162 5.56 30.74 6.11
N THR A 163 6.01 29.49 5.95
CA THR A 163 6.93 28.86 6.89
C THR A 163 8.36 29.36 6.66
N TRP A 164 9.11 29.58 7.74
CA TRP A 164 10.55 29.89 7.69
C TRP A 164 11.30 29.13 8.79
N LYS A 165 12.55 28.75 8.50
CA LYS A 165 13.45 28.16 9.48
C LYS A 165 14.27 29.23 10.17
N CYS A 166 14.25 29.21 11.49
CA CYS A 166 15.13 30.05 12.30
C CYS A 166 16.55 29.47 12.34
N VAL A 167 17.53 30.33 12.60
CA VAL A 167 18.93 29.94 12.85
C VAL A 167 19.09 28.94 14.00
N CYS A 168 18.15 28.89 14.95
CA CYS A 168 18.13 27.88 16.01
C CYS A 168 17.58 26.51 15.56
N GLY A 169 17.13 26.38 14.32
CA GLY A 169 16.56 25.14 13.75
C GLY A 169 15.04 25.03 13.81
N ALA A 170 14.34 25.91 14.54
CA ALA A 170 12.88 25.89 14.67
C ALA A 170 12.16 26.34 13.38
N GLU A 171 11.08 25.65 13.02
CA GLU A 171 10.17 26.02 11.93
C GLU A 171 9.04 26.91 12.47
N ASN A 172 8.84 28.08 11.86
CA ASN A 172 7.93 29.11 12.36
C ASN A 172 7.04 29.65 11.22
N THR A 173 5.85 30.11 11.56
CA THR A 173 4.88 30.73 10.63
C THR A 173 4.58 32.20 10.96
N GLY A 174 5.12 32.73 12.06
CA GLY A 174 4.92 34.10 12.54
C GLY A 174 6.11 35.03 12.29
N ALA A 175 6.03 36.28 12.78
CA ALA A 175 7.12 37.27 12.64
C ALA A 175 8.35 36.98 13.53
N PHE A 176 8.19 36.14 14.56
CA PHE A 176 9.23 35.79 15.52
C PHE A 176 9.32 34.27 15.69
N CYS A 177 10.50 33.79 16.04
CA CYS A 177 10.70 32.39 16.39
C CYS A 177 10.05 32.09 17.75
N THR A 178 9.26 31.02 17.82
CA THR A 178 8.60 30.59 19.06
C THR A 178 9.58 30.06 20.11
N GLU A 179 10.72 29.51 19.67
CA GLU A 179 11.72 28.91 20.57
C GLU A 179 12.75 29.94 21.08
N CYS A 180 13.31 30.77 20.21
CA CYS A 180 14.39 31.69 20.58
C CYS A 180 14.02 33.17 20.50
N GLY A 181 12.79 33.51 20.11
CA GLY A 181 12.32 34.90 20.00
C GLY A 181 12.96 35.72 18.86
N THR A 182 13.86 35.14 18.08
CA THR A 182 14.54 35.87 16.99
C THR A 182 13.53 36.25 15.90
N ALA A 183 13.57 37.51 15.45
CA ALA A 183 12.70 37.99 14.38
C ALA A 183 13.04 37.35 13.03
N ARG A 184 12.02 37.08 12.21
CA ARG A 184 12.20 36.62 10.82
C ARG A 184 12.98 37.66 10.02
N GLU A 185 14.00 37.21 9.29
CA GLU A 185 14.71 38.10 8.37
C GLU A 185 13.79 38.51 7.20
N ASN A 186 13.44 39.80 7.15
CA ASN A 186 12.60 40.38 6.10
C ASN A 186 13.42 40.80 4.88
N ILE A 187 14.14 39.85 4.27
CA ILE A 187 14.92 40.10 3.04
C ILE A 187 13.98 40.02 1.84
N TRP A 188 14.03 41.02 0.95
CA TRP A 188 13.31 41.01 -0.32
C TRP A 188 14.25 41.34 -1.48
N GLN A 189 14.00 40.74 -2.65
CA GLN A 189 14.75 41.03 -3.86
C GLN A 189 14.03 42.10 -4.69
N CYS A 190 14.73 43.19 -4.98
CA CYS A 190 14.22 44.26 -5.82
C CYS A 190 14.30 43.88 -7.30
N PRO A 191 13.40 44.35 -8.19
CA PRO A 191 13.50 44.14 -9.64
C PRO A 191 14.84 44.58 -10.27
N CYS A 192 15.59 45.48 -9.61
CA CYS A 192 16.95 45.85 -10.04
C CYS A 192 18.04 44.83 -9.64
N GLY A 193 17.68 43.72 -8.99
CA GLY A 193 18.58 42.64 -8.58
C GLY A 193 19.11 42.72 -7.14
N SER A 194 18.91 43.83 -6.42
CA SER A 194 19.45 44.03 -5.06
C SER A 194 18.61 43.33 -3.97
N LEU A 195 19.27 42.67 -3.01
CA LEU A 195 18.65 42.13 -1.80
C LEU A 195 18.62 43.17 -0.68
N ASN A 196 17.44 43.43 -0.13
CA ASN A 196 17.20 44.55 0.78
C ASN A 196 16.50 44.09 2.07
N LYS A 197 16.86 44.74 3.19
CA LYS A 197 16.20 44.57 4.50
C LYS A 197 15.27 45.75 4.88
N ASN A 198 15.41 46.89 4.21
CA ASN A 198 14.66 48.12 4.48
C ASN A 198 13.42 48.24 3.59
N SER A 199 12.51 49.18 3.89
CA SER A 199 11.30 49.42 3.09
C SER A 199 11.57 49.91 1.66
N PHE A 200 12.79 50.37 1.37
CA PHE A 200 13.22 50.91 0.08
C PHE A 200 14.53 50.28 -0.40
N CYS A 201 14.69 50.16 -1.71
CA CYS A 201 15.95 49.74 -2.33
C CYS A 201 16.97 50.89 -2.29
N PRO A 202 18.13 50.74 -1.65
CA PRO A 202 19.16 51.78 -1.59
C PRO A 202 19.87 52.00 -2.93
N GLN A 203 19.78 51.05 -3.87
CA GLN A 203 20.37 51.17 -5.21
C GLN A 203 19.47 51.91 -6.21
N CYS A 204 18.14 51.73 -6.14
CA CYS A 204 17.22 52.29 -7.15
C CYS A 204 16.05 53.09 -6.57
N GLY A 205 15.96 53.24 -5.25
CA GLY A 205 14.94 54.02 -4.55
C GLY A 205 13.53 53.41 -4.51
N ARG A 206 13.28 52.29 -5.20
CA ARG A 206 11.94 51.69 -5.27
C ARG A 206 11.48 51.11 -3.92
N PRO A 207 10.21 51.30 -3.52
CA PRO A 207 9.67 50.66 -2.33
C PRO A 207 9.42 49.16 -2.56
N ARG A 208 9.36 48.38 -1.47
CA ARG A 208 9.19 46.91 -1.50
C ARG A 208 7.94 46.41 -2.25
N ASN A 209 6.89 47.22 -2.34
CA ASN A 209 5.59 46.83 -2.91
C ASN A 209 5.36 47.34 -4.35
N TYR A 210 6.42 47.75 -5.06
CA TYR A 210 6.33 48.32 -6.42
C TYR A 210 6.67 47.29 -7.51
#